data_AF-A0A317HVW9-F1
#
_entry.id   AF-A0A317HVW9-F1
#
_cell.length_a   1.000
_cell.length_b   1.000
_cell.length_c   1.000
_cell.angle_alpha   90.00
_cell.angle_beta   90.00
_cell.angle_gamma   90.00
#
_symmetry.space_group_name_H-M   'P 1'
#
loop_
_entity.id
_entity.type
_entity.pdbx_description
1 polymer ?
#
loop_
_entity_poly.entity_id
_entity_poly.type
_entity_poly.pdbx_seq_one_letter_code
_entity_poly.pdbx_strand_id
1 'polypeptide(L)'
;MKNTIRSLVILSALLFLPLTSASAQSCNPAAVDYIVRDEMGQILNNEELNTIHRTLPKTIGNADTSVDEVSFASDGVTYYWPESVEANAGTKVPVLGFVNAGTCTMNLNRVDLTYHGKTMSLIFNIIIDRDQDDRRPVIDSLPFHDGTFVLDLSGWSRNRDQMIPATRWISKTEKQR
;
A
#
# COMPACT_ATOMS: atom_id res chain seq x y z
N MET A 1 28.55 -14.61 60.41
CA MET A 1 29.09 -15.51 59.36
C MET A 1 28.17 -16.72 59.30
N LYS A 2 27.42 -17.06 58.24
CA LYS A 2 27.58 -16.85 56.80
C LYS A 2 26.18 -16.76 56.17
N ASN A 3 25.68 -15.52 56.02
CA ASN A 3 24.50 -15.17 55.24
C ASN A 3 24.73 -15.30 53.71
N THR A 4 25.60 -16.22 53.29
CA THR A 4 26.17 -16.24 51.92
C THR A 4 25.54 -17.29 51.00
N ILE A 5 24.63 -18.13 51.48
CA ILE A 5 24.14 -19.30 50.71
C ILE A 5 22.77 -19.04 50.06
N ARG A 6 21.97 -18.07 50.55
CA ARG A 6 20.67 -17.76 49.94
C ARG A 6 20.75 -16.90 48.67
N SER A 7 21.84 -16.17 48.46
CA SER A 7 21.98 -15.29 47.30
C SER A 7 22.43 -16.00 46.01
N LEU A 8 22.91 -17.26 46.10
CA LEU A 8 23.43 -17.99 44.94
C LEU A 8 22.32 -18.68 44.11
N VAL A 9 21.17 -18.96 44.71
CA VAL A 9 20.06 -19.66 44.04
C VAL A 9 19.26 -18.70 43.15
N ILE A 10 19.14 -17.43 43.53
CA ILE A 10 18.39 -16.42 42.76
C ILE A 10 19.15 -16.02 41.48
N LEU A 11 20.50 -15.99 41.53
CA LEU A 11 21.31 -15.63 40.37
C LEU A 11 21.31 -16.72 39.27
N SER A 12 21.04 -17.97 39.63
CA SER A 12 21.01 -19.10 38.68
C SER A 12 19.68 -19.21 37.92
N ALA A 13 18.58 -18.67 38.47
CA ALA A 13 17.26 -18.70 37.83
C ALA A 13 17.09 -17.65 36.72
N LEU A 14 17.87 -16.56 36.74
CA LEU A 14 17.83 -15.52 35.71
C LEU A 14 18.53 -15.91 34.40
N LEU A 15 19.38 -16.94 34.40
CA LEU A 15 20.09 -17.41 33.21
C LEU A 15 19.27 -18.39 32.35
N PHE A 16 18.09 -18.80 32.82
CA PHE A 16 17.16 -19.67 32.09
C PHE A 16 15.88 -18.95 31.66
N LEU A 17 15.88 -17.61 31.63
CA LEU A 17 14.87 -16.92 30.83
C LEU A 17 15.18 -17.23 29.37
N PRO A 18 14.32 -17.97 28.63
CA PRO A 18 14.49 -18.04 27.20
C PRO A 18 14.40 -16.59 26.73
N LEU A 19 15.53 -16.07 26.25
CA LEU A 19 15.53 -14.96 25.31
C LEU A 19 14.73 -15.48 24.12
N THR A 20 13.41 -15.38 24.20
CA THR A 20 12.55 -15.43 23.03
C THR A 20 12.95 -14.18 22.28
N SER A 21 14.01 -14.31 21.48
CA SER A 21 14.24 -13.42 20.36
C SER A 21 12.94 -13.46 19.60
N ALA A 22 12.09 -12.45 19.79
CA ALA A 22 11.00 -12.17 18.89
C ALA A 22 11.74 -11.94 17.56
N SER A 23 11.86 -13.00 16.77
CA SER A 23 12.30 -12.88 15.40
C SER A 23 11.29 -11.91 14.81
N ALA A 24 11.73 -10.67 14.60
CA ALA A 24 11.05 -9.78 13.68
C ALA A 24 11.10 -10.54 12.37
N GLN A 25 10.05 -11.32 12.10
CA GLN A 25 9.97 -12.12 10.90
C GLN A 25 9.95 -11.10 9.79
N SER A 26 11.10 -10.90 9.14
CA SER A 26 11.21 -10.04 7.98
C SER A 26 10.19 -10.57 6.98
N CYS A 27 9.14 -9.79 6.78
CA CYS A 27 8.15 -10.04 5.77
C CYS A 27 8.18 -8.85 4.82
N ASN A 28 7.87 -9.15 3.56
CA ASN A 28 7.79 -8.13 2.56
C ASN A 28 6.49 -7.34 2.78
N PRO A 29 6.54 -6.00 2.85
CA PRO A 29 5.37 -5.17 3.05
C PRO A 29 4.25 -5.48 2.05
N ALA A 30 3.01 -5.52 2.53
CA ALA A 30 1.83 -5.46 1.70
C ALA A 30 1.57 -4.01 1.30
N ALA A 31 1.40 -3.73 0.02
CA ALA A 31 1.22 -2.38 -0.49
C ALA A 31 0.15 -2.31 -1.57
N VAL A 32 -0.42 -1.13 -1.80
CA VAL A 32 -1.16 -0.76 -3.01
C VAL A 32 -0.57 0.54 -3.50
N ASP A 33 -0.17 0.58 -4.76
CA ASP A 33 0.31 1.78 -5.43
C ASP A 33 -0.79 2.30 -6.36
N TYR A 34 -1.26 3.52 -6.11
CA TYR A 34 -2.35 4.12 -6.89
C TYR A 34 -1.83 5.30 -7.71
N ILE A 35 -1.84 5.15 -9.04
CA ILE A 35 -1.53 6.25 -9.97
C ILE A 35 -2.72 7.20 -9.95
N VAL A 36 -2.48 8.49 -9.70
CA VAL A 36 -3.53 9.51 -9.72
C VAL A 36 -3.38 10.36 -10.98
N ARG A 37 -4.50 10.55 -11.69
CA ARG A 37 -4.59 11.45 -12.85
C ARG A 37 -5.37 12.71 -12.52
N ASP A 38 -5.02 13.81 -13.17
CA ASP A 38 -5.77 15.06 -13.16
C ASP A 38 -7.12 14.93 -13.88
N GLU A 39 -7.87 16.03 -13.94
CA GLU A 39 -9.18 16.11 -14.61
C GLU A 39 -9.11 15.88 -16.12
N MET A 40 -7.92 16.08 -16.72
CA MET A 40 -7.65 15.86 -18.15
C MET A 40 -7.12 14.46 -18.45
N GLY A 41 -6.87 13.64 -17.43
CA GLY A 41 -6.33 12.29 -17.55
C GLY A 41 -4.79 12.21 -17.57
N GLN A 42 -4.08 13.30 -17.30
CA GLN A 42 -2.62 13.30 -17.16
C GLN A 42 -2.22 12.80 -15.78
N ILE A 43 -1.11 12.07 -15.68
CA ILE A 43 -0.60 11.59 -14.38
C ILE A 43 -0.11 12.80 -13.58
N LEU A 44 -0.54 12.89 -12.31
CA LEU A 44 -0.08 13.93 -11.40
C LEU A 44 1.41 13.78 -11.12
N ASN A 45 2.11 14.92 -11.05
CA ASN A 45 3.49 14.93 -10.62
C ASN A 45 3.60 14.85 -9.07
N ASN A 46 4.83 14.69 -8.57
CA ASN A 46 5.09 14.58 -7.12
C ASN A 46 4.57 15.78 -6.31
N GLU A 47 4.62 17.02 -6.81
CA GLU A 47 4.16 18.20 -6.09
C GLU A 47 2.63 18.21 -5.90
N GLU A 48 1.91 17.90 -6.97
CA GLU A 48 0.46 17.80 -6.96
C GLU A 48 -0.02 16.64 -6.08
N LEU A 49 0.65 15.50 -6.19
CA LEU A 49 0.32 14.32 -5.40
C LEU A 49 0.59 14.54 -3.91
N ASN A 50 1.65 15.27 -3.55
CA ASN A 50 1.89 15.71 -2.17
C ASN A 50 0.78 16.62 -1.65
N THR A 51 0.12 17.40 -2.51
CA THR A 51 -1.02 18.23 -2.10
C THR A 51 -2.22 17.36 -1.73
N ILE A 52 -2.50 16.30 -2.49
CA ILE A 52 -3.53 15.32 -2.15
C ILE A 52 -3.17 14.57 -0.86
N HIS A 53 -1.93 14.06 -0.76
CA HIS A 53 -1.47 13.26 0.39
C HIS A 53 -1.62 13.99 1.72
N ARG A 54 -1.35 15.31 1.77
CA ARG A 54 -1.53 16.12 2.99
C ARG A 54 -2.97 16.18 3.50
N THR A 55 -3.96 15.91 2.65
CA THR A 55 -5.38 15.88 3.03
C THR A 55 -5.81 14.52 3.57
N LEU A 56 -5.02 13.48 3.33
CA LEU A 56 -5.31 12.13 3.78
C LEU A 56 -4.99 11.96 5.26
N PRO A 57 -5.69 11.05 5.95
CA PRO A 57 -5.23 10.58 7.23
C PRO A 57 -3.86 9.89 7.07
N LYS A 58 -3.07 9.89 8.15
CA LYS A 58 -1.78 9.19 8.19
C LYS A 58 -1.92 7.70 7.88
N THR A 59 -3.06 7.12 8.24
CA THR A 59 -3.39 5.72 8.01
C THR A 59 -4.80 5.58 7.45
N ILE A 60 -4.98 4.61 6.56
CA ILE A 60 -6.29 4.17 6.05
C ILE A 60 -6.40 2.66 6.28
N GLY A 61 -7.41 2.26 7.06
CA GLY A 61 -7.48 0.89 7.56
C GLY A 61 -6.27 0.58 8.44
N ASN A 62 -5.40 -0.31 7.97
CA ASN A 62 -4.13 -0.65 8.62
C ASN A 62 -2.89 -0.29 7.77
N ALA A 63 -3.05 0.54 6.74
CA ALA A 63 -1.97 0.96 5.85
C ALA A 63 -1.55 2.41 6.15
N ASP A 64 -0.25 2.66 6.22
CA ASP A 64 0.34 4.00 6.19
C ASP A 64 0.21 4.60 4.79
N THR A 65 0.06 5.92 4.69
CA THR A 65 -0.04 6.64 3.41
C THR A 65 1.28 7.35 3.05
N SER A 66 1.69 7.29 1.78
CA SER A 66 2.92 7.91 1.28
C SER A 66 2.78 8.40 -0.16
N VAL A 67 3.72 9.24 -0.59
CA VAL A 67 3.97 9.54 -2.01
C VAL A 67 5.24 8.79 -2.41
N ASP A 68 5.12 7.91 -3.38
CA ASP A 68 6.20 7.01 -3.82
C ASP A 68 6.28 7.01 -5.36
N GLU A 69 7.11 6.13 -5.92
CA GLU A 69 7.27 5.94 -7.34
C GLU A 69 7.25 4.47 -7.71
N VAL A 70 6.52 4.14 -8.78
CA VAL A 70 6.56 2.83 -9.44
C VAL A 70 7.45 2.91 -10.66
N SER A 71 8.23 1.86 -10.93
CA SER A 71 9.04 1.76 -12.14
C SER A 71 8.35 0.89 -13.18
N PHE A 72 8.04 1.45 -14.34
CA PHE A 72 7.40 0.75 -15.45
C PHE A 72 8.40 0.33 -16.52
N ALA A 73 8.12 -0.82 -17.14
CA ALA A 73 8.70 -1.21 -18.42
C ALA A 73 8.19 -0.30 -19.55
N SER A 74 8.79 -0.41 -20.73
CA SER A 74 8.45 0.41 -21.90
C SER A 74 7.05 0.14 -22.48
N ASP A 75 6.39 -0.95 -22.08
CA ASP A 75 5.02 -1.26 -22.49
C ASP A 75 3.96 -0.45 -21.71
N GLY A 76 4.36 0.25 -20.64
CA GLY A 76 3.48 1.07 -19.80
C GLY A 76 2.46 0.27 -18.98
N VAL A 77 2.59 -1.06 -18.90
CA VAL A 77 1.64 -1.95 -18.18
C VAL A 77 2.38 -2.88 -17.22
N THR A 78 3.57 -3.33 -17.61
CA THR A 78 4.45 -4.14 -16.76
C THR A 78 5.22 -3.22 -15.83
N TYR A 79 5.22 -3.53 -14.53
CA TYR A 79 6.00 -2.79 -13.53
C TYR A 79 7.04 -3.67 -12.86
N TYR A 80 8.13 -3.04 -12.45
CA TYR A 80 9.21 -3.70 -11.73
C TYR A 80 9.02 -3.51 -10.23
N TRP A 81 9.24 -4.59 -9.50
CA TRP A 81 9.30 -4.55 -8.05
C TRP A 81 10.52 -3.75 -7.58
N PRO A 82 10.43 -3.01 -6.46
CA PRO A 82 11.55 -2.20 -5.95
C PRO A 82 12.85 -2.98 -5.76
N GLU A 83 12.76 -4.29 -5.50
CA GLU A 83 13.89 -5.18 -5.27
C GLU A 83 14.52 -5.73 -6.56
N SER A 84 13.91 -5.52 -7.73
CA SER A 84 14.42 -5.99 -9.03
C SER A 84 15.52 -5.07 -9.57
N VAL A 85 16.46 -5.65 -10.32
CA VAL A 85 17.59 -4.90 -10.93
C VAL A 85 17.11 -3.93 -12.01
N GLU A 86 16.00 -4.26 -12.66
CA GLU A 86 15.35 -3.50 -13.72
C GLU A 86 14.63 -2.25 -13.18
N ALA A 87 14.27 -2.22 -11.90
CA ALA A 87 13.53 -1.11 -11.29
C ALA A 87 14.27 0.23 -11.36
N ASN A 88 15.61 0.23 -11.45
CA ASN A 88 16.38 1.46 -11.62
C ASN A 88 16.40 1.97 -13.07
N ALA A 89 16.14 1.09 -14.05
CA ALA A 89 16.16 1.42 -15.47
C ALA A 89 14.77 1.73 -16.04
N GLY A 90 13.70 1.31 -15.37
CA GLY A 90 12.33 1.59 -15.80
C GLY A 90 11.90 3.04 -15.61
N THR A 91 10.80 3.41 -16.27
CA THR A 91 10.23 4.77 -16.22
C THR A 91 9.55 4.99 -14.88
N LYS A 92 9.96 6.00 -14.12
CA LYS A 92 9.40 6.33 -12.81
C LYS A 92 8.08 7.07 -12.96
N VAL A 93 7.05 6.59 -12.28
CA VAL A 93 5.70 7.16 -12.26
C VAL A 93 5.33 7.44 -10.80
N PRO A 94 5.00 8.70 -10.43
CA PRO A 94 4.52 9.04 -9.10
C PRO A 94 3.23 8.30 -8.75
N VAL A 95 3.13 7.81 -7.51
CA VAL A 95 1.97 7.09 -7.00
C VAL A 95 1.65 7.45 -5.56
N LEU A 96 0.37 7.38 -5.21
CA LEU A 96 -0.05 7.38 -3.82
C LEU A 96 0.09 5.96 -3.27
N GLY A 97 1.01 5.78 -2.34
CA GLY A 97 1.29 4.49 -1.70
C GLY A 97 0.42 4.26 -0.46
N PHE A 98 -0.06 3.02 -0.32
CA PHE A 98 -0.71 2.51 0.90
C PHE A 98 0.05 1.27 1.35
N VAL A 99 0.75 1.32 2.48
CA VAL A 99 1.69 0.25 2.86
C VAL A 99 1.46 -0.22 4.30
N ASN A 100 1.43 -1.54 4.51
CA ASN A 100 1.56 -2.15 5.84
C ASN A 100 2.80 -3.03 5.91
N ALA A 101 3.90 -2.45 6.38
CA ALA A 101 5.14 -3.17 6.66
C ALA A 101 5.14 -3.90 8.01
N GLY A 102 4.29 -3.48 8.96
CA GLY A 102 4.30 -4.00 10.33
C GLY A 102 3.74 -5.42 10.45
N THR A 103 2.62 -5.70 9.77
CA THR A 103 2.00 -7.03 9.78
C THR A 103 2.14 -7.78 8.45
N CYS A 104 2.53 -7.07 7.39
CA CYS A 104 2.55 -7.58 6.01
C CYS A 104 1.21 -8.15 5.55
N THR A 105 0.13 -7.72 6.18
CA THR A 105 -1.25 -7.94 5.75
C THR A 105 -1.91 -6.58 5.58
N MET A 106 -2.78 -6.43 4.61
CA MET A 106 -3.44 -5.15 4.36
C MET A 106 -4.93 -5.32 4.14
N ASN A 107 -5.70 -4.40 4.68
CA ASN A 107 -7.09 -4.19 4.34
C ASN A 107 -7.27 -2.73 3.93
N LEU A 108 -7.39 -2.51 2.61
CA LEU A 108 -7.66 -1.21 2.02
C LEU A 108 -9.08 -1.20 1.45
N ASN A 109 -10.00 -0.62 2.21
CA ASN A 109 -11.41 -0.59 1.85
C ASN A 109 -11.75 0.62 0.97
N ARG A 110 -11.65 1.83 1.52
CA ARG A 110 -12.04 3.08 0.86
C ARG A 110 -11.02 4.19 1.09
N VAL A 111 -10.81 5.00 0.07
CA VAL A 111 -10.00 6.22 0.11
C VAL A 111 -10.82 7.35 -0.49
N ASP A 112 -10.91 8.48 0.21
CA ASP A 112 -11.53 9.70 -0.31
C ASP A 112 -10.41 10.69 -0.67
N LEU A 113 -10.28 11.01 -1.95
CA LEU A 113 -9.29 11.96 -2.45
C LEU A 113 -9.93 13.32 -2.67
N THR A 114 -9.23 14.39 -2.31
CA THR A 114 -9.63 15.77 -2.60
C THR A 114 -8.59 16.45 -3.48
N TYR A 115 -9.01 16.99 -4.63
CA TYR A 115 -8.13 17.69 -5.57
C TYR A 115 -8.94 18.78 -6.30
N HIS A 116 -8.41 20.01 -6.37
CA HIS A 116 -9.07 21.17 -6.99
C HIS A 116 -10.55 21.37 -6.56
N GLY A 117 -10.86 21.12 -5.28
CA GLY A 117 -12.21 21.29 -4.73
C GLY A 117 -13.19 20.17 -5.10
N LYS A 118 -12.73 19.13 -5.81
CA LYS A 118 -13.48 17.91 -6.12
C LYS A 118 -13.18 16.80 -5.14
N THR A 119 -14.13 15.89 -4.98
CA THR A 119 -13.98 14.71 -4.14
C THR A 119 -14.24 13.43 -4.92
N MET A 120 -13.21 12.58 -5.00
CA MET A 120 -13.30 11.26 -5.60
C MET A 120 -13.23 10.19 -4.51
N SER A 121 -14.32 9.44 -4.34
CA SER A 121 -14.40 8.33 -3.40
C SER A 121 -14.10 7.01 -4.09
N LEU A 122 -13.01 6.37 -3.69
CA LEU A 122 -12.49 5.13 -4.28
C LEU A 122 -12.70 3.98 -3.32
N ILE A 123 -13.44 2.97 -3.73
CA ILE A 123 -13.69 1.75 -2.95
C ILE A 123 -12.87 0.63 -3.58
N PHE A 124 -11.74 0.31 -2.96
CA PHE A 124 -10.78 -0.70 -3.41
C PHE A 124 -11.24 -2.12 -3.02
N ASN A 125 -11.71 -2.30 -1.77
CA ASN A 125 -12.02 -3.62 -1.20
C ASN A 125 -10.88 -4.65 -1.37
N ILE A 126 -9.62 -4.22 -1.20
CA ILE A 126 -8.45 -5.08 -1.34
C ILE A 126 -8.05 -5.64 0.02
N ILE A 127 -7.89 -6.96 0.06
CA ILE A 127 -7.28 -7.68 1.19
C ILE A 127 -6.03 -8.37 0.66
N ILE A 128 -4.89 -8.09 1.28
CA ILE A 128 -3.61 -8.71 0.96
C ILE A 128 -3.17 -9.54 2.16
N ASP A 129 -3.04 -10.85 1.96
CA ASP A 129 -2.46 -11.75 2.94
C ASP A 129 -0.93 -11.81 2.82
N ARG A 130 -0.30 -12.26 3.89
CA ARG A 130 1.15 -12.21 4.08
C ARG A 130 1.96 -13.02 3.07
N ASP A 131 1.39 -14.10 2.56
CA ASP A 131 2.00 -15.04 1.63
C ASP A 131 1.58 -14.82 0.16
N GLN A 132 0.78 -13.78 -0.11
CA GLN A 132 0.39 -13.46 -1.48
C GLN A 132 1.61 -13.01 -2.29
N ASP A 133 1.73 -13.55 -3.51
CA ASP A 133 2.83 -13.21 -4.43
C ASP A 133 2.62 -11.79 -4.99
N ASP A 134 1.38 -11.46 -5.36
CA ASP A 134 0.94 -10.16 -5.88
C ASP A 134 0.57 -9.14 -4.79
N ARG A 135 1.30 -9.16 -3.67
CA ARG A 135 1.07 -8.31 -2.49
C ARG A 135 1.37 -6.81 -2.65
N ARG A 136 1.63 -6.36 -3.87
CA ARG A 136 1.91 -4.96 -4.23
C ARG A 136 1.27 -4.58 -5.57
N PRO A 137 -0.06 -4.67 -5.73
CA PRO A 137 -0.72 -4.24 -6.96
C PRO A 137 -0.50 -2.76 -7.22
N VAL A 138 -0.24 -2.44 -8.49
CA VAL A 138 -0.32 -1.08 -9.03
C VAL A 138 -1.66 -0.90 -9.72
N ILE A 139 -2.33 0.21 -9.46
CA ILE A 139 -3.69 0.48 -9.92
C ILE A 139 -3.74 1.83 -10.61
N ASP A 140 -4.21 1.86 -11.86
CA ASP A 140 -4.41 3.11 -12.61
C ASP A 140 -5.74 3.76 -12.23
N SER A 141 -5.79 5.09 -12.24
CA SER A 141 -6.99 5.87 -11.95
C SER A 141 -7.78 6.23 -13.20
N LEU A 142 -9.05 6.55 -12.99
CA LEU A 142 -9.80 7.43 -13.89
C LEU A 142 -9.23 8.86 -13.83
N PRO A 143 -9.51 9.73 -14.84
CA PRO A 143 -9.32 11.17 -14.68
C PRO A 143 -10.04 11.70 -13.44
N PHE A 144 -9.49 12.69 -12.75
CA PHE A 144 -10.09 13.20 -11.52
C PHE A 144 -11.46 13.84 -11.78
N HIS A 145 -12.50 13.38 -11.09
CA HIS A 145 -13.83 13.98 -11.10
C HIS A 145 -14.62 13.54 -9.87
N ASP A 146 -15.70 14.27 -9.58
CA ASP A 146 -16.58 13.98 -8.46
C ASP A 146 -17.31 12.64 -8.66
N GLY A 147 -17.35 11.83 -7.61
CA GLY A 147 -18.13 10.60 -7.61
C GLY A 147 -17.60 9.51 -6.69
N THR A 148 -18.31 8.39 -6.70
CA THR A 148 -17.88 7.16 -6.02
C THR A 148 -17.61 6.08 -7.04
N PHE A 149 -16.45 5.43 -6.96
CA PHE A 149 -16.00 4.40 -7.89
C PHE A 149 -15.60 3.16 -7.10
N VAL A 150 -16.07 2.00 -7.56
CA VAL A 150 -15.72 0.70 -6.98
C VAL A 150 -14.81 -0.03 -7.93
N LEU A 151 -13.70 -0.54 -7.42
CA LEU A 151 -12.77 -1.36 -8.18
C LEU A 151 -13.37 -2.75 -8.40
N ASP A 152 -13.52 -3.17 -9.65
CA ASP A 152 -13.93 -4.53 -10.00
C ASP A 152 -12.70 -5.46 -10.09
N LEU A 153 -12.59 -6.35 -9.12
CA LEU A 153 -11.51 -7.33 -9.03
C LEU A 153 -11.86 -8.68 -9.70
N SER A 154 -13.09 -8.87 -10.20
CA SER A 154 -13.57 -10.19 -10.67
C SER A 154 -12.80 -10.78 -11.85
N GLY A 155 -12.10 -9.94 -12.63
CA GLY A 155 -11.22 -10.38 -13.70
C GLY A 155 -9.76 -9.94 -13.53
N TRP A 156 -9.34 -9.59 -12.32
CA TRP A 156 -7.94 -9.31 -12.05
C TRP A 156 -7.12 -10.60 -12.21
N SER A 157 -6.09 -10.56 -13.06
CA SER A 157 -5.25 -11.72 -13.38
C SER A 157 -4.42 -12.22 -12.19
N ARG A 158 -4.26 -11.39 -11.13
CA ARG A 158 -3.33 -11.62 -10.02
C ARG A 158 -1.88 -11.82 -10.51
N ASN A 159 -1.59 -11.35 -11.73
CA ASN A 159 -0.22 -11.32 -12.23
C ASN A 159 0.53 -10.23 -11.46
N ARG A 160 1.56 -10.68 -10.75
CA ARG A 160 2.38 -9.89 -9.84
C ARG A 160 3.02 -8.66 -10.48
N ASP A 161 3.24 -8.68 -11.79
CA ASP A 161 4.02 -7.66 -12.48
C ASP A 161 3.14 -6.82 -13.44
N GLN A 162 1.81 -6.97 -13.40
CA GLN A 162 0.88 -6.25 -14.27
C GLN A 162 -0.04 -5.31 -13.51
N MET A 163 -0.11 -4.07 -13.98
CA MET A 163 -1.00 -3.05 -13.43
C MET A 163 -2.48 -3.39 -13.65
N ILE A 164 -3.32 -3.06 -12.68
CA ILE A 164 -4.79 -3.07 -12.81
C ILE A 164 -5.21 -1.80 -13.58
N PRO A 165 -5.83 -1.92 -14.78
CA PRO A 165 -6.13 -0.76 -15.61
C PRO A 165 -7.35 0.03 -15.11
N ALA A 166 -7.40 1.31 -15.46
CA ALA A 166 -8.47 2.24 -15.07
C ALA A 166 -9.87 1.78 -15.50
N THR A 167 -9.98 0.96 -16.54
CA THR A 167 -11.24 0.37 -17.02
C THR A 167 -11.92 -0.55 -15.99
N ARG A 168 -11.25 -0.88 -14.88
CA ARG A 168 -11.80 -1.68 -13.78
C ARG A 168 -12.57 -0.84 -12.75
N TRP A 169 -12.53 0.48 -12.83
CA TRP A 169 -13.34 1.34 -11.97
C TRP A 169 -14.78 1.43 -12.47
N ILE A 170 -15.73 1.06 -11.60
CA ILE A 170 -17.17 1.14 -11.87
C ILE A 170 -17.76 2.30 -11.08
N SER A 171 -18.29 3.30 -11.77
CA SER A 171 -19.02 4.38 -11.12
C SER A 171 -20.27 3.86 -10.42
N LYS A 172 -20.42 4.21 -9.14
CA LYS A 172 -21.67 4.07 -8.41
C LYS A 172 -22.43 5.37 -8.61
N THR A 173 -23.34 5.38 -9.58
CA THR A 173 -24.36 6.43 -9.61
C THR A 173 -25.20 6.29 -8.35
N GLU A 174 -25.19 7.30 -7.49
CA GLU A 174 -26.20 7.41 -6.45
C GLU A 174 -27.55 7.47 -7.16
N LYS A 175 -28.33 6.40 -7.06
CA LYS A 175 -29.76 6.50 -7.29
C LYS A 175 -30.28 7.43 -6.19
N GLN A 176 -30.41 8.73 -6.50
CA GLN A 176 -31.22 9.64 -5.72
C GLN A 176 -32.59 8.98 -5.53
N ARG A 177 -32.89 8.61 -4.29
CA ARG A 177 -34.23 8.22 -3.83
C ARG A 177 -34.84 9.40 -3.10
#